data_AF-A0A2T5MII6-F1
#
_entry.id   AF-A0A2T5MII6-F1
#
_cell.length_a   1.000
_cell.length_b   1.000
_cell.length_c   1.000
_cell.angle_alpha   90.00
_cell.angle_beta   90.00
_cell.angle_gamma   90.00
#
_symmetry.space_group_name_H-M   'P 1'
#
loop_
_entity.id
_entity.type
_entity.pdbx_description
1 polymer ?
#
loop_
_entity_poly.entity_id
_entity_poly.type
_entity_poly.pdbx_seq_one_letter_code
_entity_poly.pdbx_strand_id
1 'polypeptide(L)'
;MKNNHPLSFSIDSFKVGDYVSFERVFTCEDAEFFRTLSGDENPLHYDQDYARDTEFGKTIAPLQLTLLPLSMIAGMIFPGEPSLILGQEVRAPHPIFFGEAICYSARIEAINASHRILTIRILALRGNQVLIDSRLRVQARVAEWHTPSALAIQRSTTGRSVVITGGSGEIGRAIAWSLAKEGWQIFIHDRGVSANRDQLIADLSRINAQVRFIDADLTNAKGREKLATELSKIPALDLVVHAASPGVTASVEDLISVNFSALKEIISAVTPVFLSRQSGTVAFIGSKSIEVSLPGWEAYSGAKSMAVNLINGMDRSFSNYGVRGLNILPDMVLTEFSKDFRGDQAMLLPQEVAVALLDVLRDREVSENTVIIEPGKIVRGRVGFHATAAAVMAVKVSSGNVGASVKAEQKELQGSIDSIVREILRLPADYDVGNAALGVTPGWDSLKHLELLLAIESSLKIHFASSEMALLKRFSDLDALCRSKINAGKANE
;
A
#
# COMPACT_ATOMS: atom_id res chain seq x y z
N MET A 1 15.97 29.18 32.87
CA MET A 1 14.84 29.76 32.11
C MET A 1 14.91 29.21 30.69
N LYS A 2 13.96 28.35 30.30
CA LYS A 2 13.88 27.83 28.93
C LYS A 2 13.28 28.95 28.06
N ASN A 3 13.96 29.29 26.96
CA ASN A 3 13.52 30.29 26.00
C ASN A 3 12.22 29.83 25.30
N ASN A 4 11.07 30.19 25.88
CA ASN A 4 9.76 30.09 25.24
C ASN A 4 9.52 31.36 24.39
N HIS A 5 10.22 31.49 23.25
CA HIS A 5 9.74 32.41 22.22
C HIS A 5 8.47 31.79 21.62
N PRO A 6 7.33 32.48 21.65
CA PRO A 6 6.11 31.96 21.04
C PRO A 6 6.33 31.87 19.53
N LEU A 7 6.18 30.67 18.97
CA LEU A 7 6.21 30.48 17.52
C LEU A 7 4.96 31.17 16.95
N SER A 8 5.14 32.12 16.04
CA SER A 8 4.03 32.67 15.25
C SER A 8 3.57 31.61 14.26
N PHE A 9 2.27 31.30 14.27
CA PHE A 9 1.61 30.41 13.34
C PHE A 9 0.74 31.20 12.38
N SER A 10 0.64 30.71 11.16
CA SER A 10 -0.34 31.13 10.16
C SER A 10 -1.05 29.89 9.61
N ILE A 11 -2.06 30.09 8.76
CA ILE A 11 -2.73 28.96 8.10
C ILE A 11 -1.72 28.11 7.29
N ASP A 12 -0.67 28.73 6.76
CA ASP A 12 0.39 28.08 5.98
C ASP A 12 1.34 27.24 6.83
N SER A 13 1.29 27.39 8.17
CA SER A 13 2.03 26.53 9.10
C SER A 13 1.49 25.10 9.18
N PHE A 14 0.25 24.88 8.73
CA PHE A 14 -0.43 23.59 8.73
C PHE A 14 -0.36 22.91 7.37
N LYS A 15 -0.31 21.59 7.38
CA LYS A 15 -0.37 20.75 6.17
C LYS A 15 -1.52 19.76 6.27
N VAL A 16 -2.10 19.44 5.12
CA VAL A 16 -3.03 18.31 5.02
C VAL A 16 -2.32 17.06 5.53
N GLY A 17 -2.95 16.37 6.47
CA GLY A 17 -2.42 15.20 7.13
C GLY A 17 -1.60 15.44 8.40
N ASP A 18 -1.42 16.69 8.83
CA ASP A 18 -1.02 16.98 10.20
C ASP A 18 -2.09 16.43 11.15
N TYR A 19 -1.63 15.88 12.28
CA TYR A 19 -2.51 15.22 13.23
C TYR A 19 -2.04 15.41 14.68
N VAL A 20 -2.94 15.11 15.61
CA VAL A 20 -2.64 15.01 17.04
C VAL A 20 -3.42 13.83 17.61
N SER A 21 -2.83 13.13 18.57
CA SER A 21 -3.51 12.08 19.33
C SER A 21 -3.28 12.25 20.82
N PHE A 22 -4.32 12.07 21.62
CA PHE A 22 -4.23 12.09 23.08
C PHE A 22 -5.32 11.20 23.71
N GLU A 23 -5.13 10.81 24.96
CA GLU A 23 -6.10 10.01 25.69
C GLU A 23 -6.98 10.88 26.60
N ARG A 24 -8.24 10.48 26.77
CA ARG A 24 -9.17 11.05 27.74
C ARG A 24 -9.97 9.93 28.39
N VAL A 25 -10.16 10.03 29.70
CA VAL A 25 -11.08 9.20 30.48
C VAL A 25 -12.22 10.10 30.94
N PHE A 26 -13.45 9.63 30.82
CA PHE A 26 -14.63 10.29 31.39
C PHE A 26 -15.03 9.56 32.66
N THR A 27 -15.23 10.28 33.75
CA THR A 27 -15.62 9.72 35.05
C THR A 27 -17.09 10.01 35.36
N CYS A 28 -17.64 9.34 36.37
CA CYS A 28 -18.98 9.69 36.87
C CYS A 28 -19.01 11.12 37.45
N GLU A 29 -17.88 11.65 37.95
CA GLU A 29 -17.78 13.04 38.40
C GLU A 29 -17.94 14.02 37.22
N ASP A 30 -17.30 13.73 36.08
CA ASP A 30 -17.51 14.52 34.85
C ASP A 30 -19.00 14.53 34.43
N ALA A 31 -19.69 13.41 34.65
CA ALA A 31 -21.11 13.27 34.36
C ALA A 31 -21.97 14.16 35.25
N GLU A 32 -21.66 14.27 36.55
CA GLU A 32 -22.41 15.16 37.46
C GLU A 32 -22.22 16.64 37.11
N PHE A 33 -21.01 17.05 36.72
CA PHE A 33 -20.79 18.39 36.18
C PHE A 33 -21.59 18.62 34.89
N PHE A 34 -21.59 17.64 33.99
CA PHE A 34 -22.36 17.71 32.75
C PHE A 34 -23.86 17.79 33.03
N ARG A 35 -24.39 16.97 33.93
CA ARG A 35 -25.80 16.99 34.36
C ARG A 35 -26.19 18.35 34.88
N THR A 36 -25.37 18.93 35.76
CA THR A 36 -25.63 20.25 36.36
C THR A 36 -25.69 21.35 35.30
N LEU A 37 -24.79 21.31 34.32
CA LEU A 37 -24.70 22.34 33.27
C LEU A 37 -25.74 22.17 32.16
N SER A 38 -26.02 20.92 31.77
CA SER A 38 -26.89 20.60 30.63
C SER A 38 -28.36 20.44 31.01
N GLY A 39 -28.64 20.09 32.27
CA GLY A 39 -29.98 19.67 32.71
C GLY A 39 -30.37 18.27 32.22
N ASP A 40 -29.45 17.50 31.62
CA ASP A 40 -29.73 16.14 31.18
C ASP A 40 -29.72 15.18 32.38
N GLU A 41 -30.91 14.76 32.80
CA GLU A 41 -31.14 13.81 33.89
C GLU A 41 -31.50 12.40 33.39
N ASN A 42 -31.18 12.05 32.14
CA ASN A 42 -31.51 10.73 31.60
C ASN A 42 -30.89 9.61 32.46
N PRO A 43 -31.69 8.69 33.04
CA PRO A 43 -31.20 7.66 33.96
C PRO A 43 -30.19 6.71 33.30
N LEU A 44 -30.15 6.63 31.96
CA LEU A 44 -29.14 5.88 31.22
C LEU A 44 -27.69 6.23 31.58
N HIS A 45 -27.46 7.47 32.03
CA HIS A 45 -26.14 8.00 32.36
C HIS A 45 -25.81 7.95 33.86
N TYR A 46 -26.82 7.92 34.74
CA TYR A 46 -26.63 8.16 36.17
C TYR A 46 -27.21 7.08 37.09
N ASP A 47 -28.12 6.25 36.59
CA ASP A 47 -28.77 5.20 37.35
C ASP A 47 -28.27 3.81 36.90
N GLN A 48 -27.48 3.18 37.75
CA GLN A 48 -26.87 1.88 37.47
C GLN A 48 -27.89 0.73 37.47
N ASP A 49 -29.00 0.86 38.21
CA ASP A 49 -30.06 -0.15 38.23
C ASP A 49 -30.91 -0.03 36.96
N TYR A 50 -31.26 1.20 36.55
CA TYR A 50 -31.90 1.44 35.26
C TYR A 50 -31.03 0.93 34.10
N ALA A 51 -29.75 1.29 34.07
CA ALA A 51 -28.85 0.94 32.98
C ALA A 51 -28.60 -0.58 32.87
N ARG A 52 -28.69 -1.33 33.98
CA ARG A 52 -28.56 -2.79 33.99
C ARG A 52 -29.60 -3.48 33.12
N ASP A 53 -30.80 -2.91 33.05
CA ASP A 53 -31.93 -3.46 32.30
C ASP A 53 -31.94 -3.01 30.82
N THR A 54 -30.96 -2.20 30.41
CA THR A 54 -30.79 -1.76 29.01
C THR A 54 -29.82 -2.64 28.24
N GLU A 55 -29.78 -2.48 26.92
CA GLU A 55 -28.81 -3.15 26.02
C GLU A 55 -27.33 -2.85 26.35
N PHE A 56 -27.05 -1.82 27.15
CA PHE A 56 -25.69 -1.46 27.56
C PHE A 56 -25.24 -2.16 28.85
N GLY A 57 -26.18 -2.61 29.70
CA GLY A 57 -25.92 -3.31 30.97
C GLY A 57 -25.24 -2.50 32.08
N LYS A 58 -24.76 -1.28 31.81
CA LYS A 58 -24.17 -0.33 32.75
C LYS A 58 -24.28 1.10 32.20
N THR A 59 -24.07 2.09 33.07
CA THR A 59 -24.16 3.49 32.67
C THR A 59 -23.13 3.84 31.60
N ILE A 60 -23.56 4.68 30.65
CA ILE A 60 -22.72 5.17 29.55
C ILE A 60 -22.51 6.68 29.68
N ALA A 61 -21.39 7.17 29.18
CA ALA A 61 -21.14 8.61 29.12
C ALA A 61 -22.12 9.28 28.14
N PRO A 62 -22.76 10.41 28.52
CA PRO A 62 -23.55 11.21 27.57
C PRO A 62 -22.73 11.57 26.34
N LEU A 63 -23.30 11.40 25.14
CA LEU A 63 -22.57 11.67 23.89
C LEU A 63 -21.98 13.08 23.88
N GLN A 64 -22.76 14.08 24.29
CA GLN A 64 -22.34 15.49 24.33
C GLN A 64 -21.16 15.73 25.28
N LEU A 65 -21.10 15.02 26.42
CA LEU A 65 -19.93 15.03 27.30
C LEU A 65 -18.69 14.50 26.58
N THR A 66 -18.85 13.42 25.81
CA THR A 66 -17.73 12.83 25.05
C THR A 66 -17.26 13.72 23.88
N LEU A 67 -18.08 14.67 23.43
CA LEU A 67 -17.71 15.60 22.36
C LEU A 67 -16.93 16.84 22.85
N LEU A 68 -16.80 17.07 24.16
CA LEU A 68 -16.06 18.21 24.70
C LEU A 68 -14.61 18.37 24.14
N PRO A 69 -13.82 17.30 23.93
CA PRO A 69 -12.48 17.42 23.36
C PRO A 69 -12.44 18.05 21.95
N LEU A 70 -13.53 18.00 21.17
CA LEU A 70 -13.59 18.62 19.84
C LEU A 70 -13.44 20.14 19.92
N SER A 71 -14.02 20.75 20.96
CA SER A 71 -13.86 22.19 21.22
C SER A 71 -12.41 22.55 21.53
N MET A 72 -11.74 21.74 22.37
CA MET A 72 -10.31 21.91 22.65
C MET A 72 -9.46 21.76 21.39
N ILE A 73 -9.74 20.74 20.56
CA ILE A 73 -9.04 20.52 19.30
C ILE A 73 -9.16 21.74 18.40
N ALA A 74 -10.37 22.24 18.16
CA ALA A 74 -10.61 23.41 17.33
C ALA A 74 -9.96 24.69 17.91
N GLY A 75 -10.25 24.93 19.19
CA GLY A 75 -9.91 26.14 19.93
C GLY A 75 -8.43 26.30 20.23
N MET A 76 -7.72 25.20 20.47
CA MET A 76 -6.38 25.23 21.05
C MET A 76 -5.32 24.57 20.17
N ILE A 77 -5.70 23.73 19.20
CA ILE A 77 -4.75 22.94 18.41
C ILE A 77 -4.85 23.25 16.89
N PHE A 78 -6.03 23.08 16.30
CA PHE A 78 -6.27 23.22 14.86
C PHE A 78 -7.46 24.14 14.57
N PRO A 79 -7.25 25.38 14.10
CA PRO A 79 -5.97 26.09 13.96
C PRO A 79 -5.39 26.54 15.31
N GLY A 80 -6.18 26.49 16.39
CA GLY A 80 -5.85 27.10 17.67
C GLY A 80 -6.39 28.52 17.79
N GLU A 81 -6.03 29.19 18.87
CA GLU A 81 -6.55 30.51 19.20
C GLU A 81 -6.02 31.58 18.24
N PRO A 82 -6.86 32.44 17.61
CA PRO A 82 -8.31 32.53 17.70
C PRO A 82 -9.04 31.78 16.57
N SER A 83 -9.86 30.80 16.94
CA SER A 83 -10.65 29.99 16.01
C SER A 83 -12.16 30.13 16.25
N LEU A 84 -12.95 29.91 15.19
CA LEU A 84 -14.39 29.74 15.27
C LEU A 84 -14.80 28.42 14.61
N ILE A 85 -15.56 27.58 15.32
CA ILE A 85 -16.21 26.41 14.73
C ILE A 85 -17.39 26.88 13.89
N LEU A 86 -17.33 26.62 12.59
CA LEU A 86 -18.39 26.96 11.62
C LEU A 86 -19.43 25.85 11.48
N GLY A 87 -19.06 24.61 11.77
CA GLY A 87 -19.94 23.46 11.67
C GLY A 87 -19.28 22.19 12.17
N GLN A 88 -20.12 21.25 12.59
CA GLN A 88 -19.74 19.97 13.15
C GLN A 88 -20.70 18.89 12.69
N GLU A 89 -20.14 17.77 12.23
CA GLU A 89 -20.86 16.53 11.95
C GLU A 89 -20.34 15.44 12.88
N VAL A 90 -21.22 14.59 13.41
CA VAL A 90 -20.88 13.54 14.36
C VAL A 90 -21.63 12.25 14.04
N ARG A 91 -20.91 11.14 14.02
CA ARG A 91 -21.46 9.78 14.06
C ARG A 91 -20.85 9.04 15.24
N ALA A 92 -21.69 8.47 16.11
CA ALA A 92 -21.26 7.70 17.27
C ALA A 92 -21.77 6.25 17.16
N PRO A 93 -21.07 5.37 16.41
CA PRO A 93 -21.52 4.00 16.19
C PRO A 93 -21.52 3.12 17.45
N HIS A 94 -20.81 3.50 18.51
CA HIS A 94 -20.68 2.70 19.73
C HIS A 94 -20.71 3.60 20.98
N PRO A 95 -21.27 3.10 22.09
CA PRO A 95 -21.29 3.83 23.35
C PRO A 95 -19.89 3.91 23.98
N ILE A 96 -19.67 4.96 24.77
CA ILE A 96 -18.50 5.13 25.62
C ILE A 96 -18.93 4.87 27.05
N PHE A 97 -18.22 4.01 27.77
CA PHE A 97 -18.48 3.77 29.19
C PHE A 97 -17.57 4.62 30.06
N PHE A 98 -18.04 4.98 31.25
CA PHE A 98 -17.20 5.68 32.22
C PHE A 98 -16.00 4.84 32.65
N GLY A 99 -14.89 5.51 32.95
CA GLY A 99 -13.62 4.90 33.34
C GLY A 99 -12.80 4.30 32.19
N GLU A 100 -13.33 4.29 30.97
CA GLU A 100 -12.58 3.81 29.81
C GLU A 100 -11.64 4.88 29.26
N ALA A 101 -10.40 4.49 28.93
CA ALA A 101 -9.46 5.33 28.22
C ALA A 101 -9.81 5.38 26.73
N ILE A 102 -10.07 6.58 26.23
CA ILE A 102 -10.45 6.85 24.84
C ILE A 102 -9.34 7.64 24.17
N CYS A 103 -8.82 7.13 23.05
CA CYS A 103 -7.85 7.85 22.23
C CYS A 103 -8.59 8.76 21.24
N TYR A 104 -8.44 10.07 21.39
CA TYR A 104 -8.89 11.05 20.41
C TYR A 104 -7.77 11.29 19.40
N SER A 105 -8.07 11.11 18.12
CA SER A 105 -7.19 11.40 16.99
C SER A 105 -7.83 12.49 16.14
N ALA A 106 -7.16 13.63 15.96
CA ALA A 106 -7.59 14.69 15.06
C ALA A 106 -6.61 14.82 13.91
N ARG A 107 -7.09 14.86 12.66
CA ARG A 107 -6.28 15.00 11.45
C ARG A 107 -6.88 16.05 10.52
N ILE A 108 -6.02 16.91 9.96
CA ILE A 108 -6.43 17.88 8.95
C ILE A 108 -6.69 17.14 7.63
N GLU A 109 -7.93 17.13 7.16
CA GLU A 109 -8.34 16.54 5.87
C GLU A 109 -8.19 17.55 4.72
N ALA A 110 -8.50 18.82 4.95
CA ALA A 110 -8.42 19.85 3.93
C ALA A 110 -8.12 21.23 4.52
N ILE A 111 -7.45 22.07 3.72
CA ILE A 111 -7.12 23.45 4.06
C ILE A 111 -7.64 24.35 2.93
N ASN A 112 -8.47 25.32 3.29
CA ASN A 112 -8.84 26.44 2.44
C ASN A 112 -8.13 27.69 2.97
N ALA A 113 -6.98 28.02 2.36
CA ALA A 113 -6.12 29.11 2.81
C ALA A 113 -6.79 30.49 2.65
N SER A 114 -7.52 30.73 1.54
CA SER A 114 -8.13 32.04 1.27
C SER A 114 -9.19 32.43 2.31
N HIS A 115 -9.95 31.45 2.80
CA HIS A 115 -10.93 31.65 3.87
C HIS A 115 -10.40 31.30 5.26
N ARG A 116 -9.15 30.82 5.37
CA ARG A 116 -8.51 30.29 6.59
C ARG A 116 -9.35 29.22 7.28
N ILE A 117 -9.93 28.32 6.50
CA ILE A 117 -10.78 27.23 7.01
C ILE A 117 -10.00 25.91 6.97
N LEU A 118 -9.98 25.21 8.09
CA LEU A 118 -9.53 23.83 8.21
C LEU A 118 -10.75 22.90 8.26
N THR A 119 -10.69 21.80 7.52
CA THR A 119 -11.57 20.65 7.73
C THR A 119 -10.78 19.60 8.49
N ILE A 120 -11.25 19.25 9.69
CA ILE A 120 -10.54 18.38 10.63
C ILE A 120 -11.43 17.17 10.91
N ARG A 121 -10.90 15.98 10.70
CA ARG A 121 -11.56 14.75 11.11
C ARG A 121 -11.06 14.29 12.46
N ILE A 122 -12.00 13.91 13.32
CA ILE A 122 -11.74 13.51 14.69
C ILE A 122 -12.33 12.13 14.91
N LEU A 123 -11.49 11.18 15.28
CA LEU A 123 -11.89 9.84 15.70
C LEU A 123 -11.72 9.71 17.21
N ALA A 124 -12.71 9.13 17.89
CA ALA A 124 -12.55 8.61 19.24
C ALA A 124 -12.43 7.08 19.14
N LEU A 125 -11.37 6.51 19.73
CA LEU A 125 -10.95 5.14 19.51
C LEU A 125 -10.81 4.37 20.82
N ARG A 126 -11.22 3.08 20.80
CA ARG A 126 -10.91 2.08 21.83
C ARG A 126 -10.25 0.88 21.14
N GLY A 127 -8.93 0.82 21.18
CA GLY A 127 -8.16 -0.12 20.37
C GLY A 127 -8.45 0.06 18.88
N ASN A 128 -9.02 -0.97 18.24
CA ASN A 128 -9.39 -0.95 16.81
C ASN A 128 -10.84 -0.50 16.56
N GLN A 129 -11.61 -0.19 17.61
CA GLN A 129 -13.00 0.21 17.47
C GLN A 129 -13.11 1.73 17.40
N VAL A 130 -13.76 2.21 16.33
CA VAL A 130 -14.15 3.63 16.21
C VAL A 130 -15.44 3.83 17.00
N LEU A 131 -15.37 4.67 18.01
CA LEU A 131 -16.48 5.02 18.91
C LEU A 131 -17.20 6.28 18.43
N ILE A 132 -16.44 7.26 17.91
CA ILE A 132 -16.94 8.49 17.31
C ILE A 132 -16.15 8.78 16.03
N ASP A 133 -16.83 9.19 14.98
CA ASP A 133 -16.28 9.79 13.76
C ASP A 133 -16.93 11.16 13.56
N SER A 134 -16.14 12.22 13.63
CA SER A 134 -16.62 13.59 13.52
C SER A 134 -15.79 14.40 12.53
N ARG A 135 -16.44 15.36 11.86
CA ARG A 135 -15.76 16.38 11.06
C ARG A 135 -16.10 17.77 11.58
N LEU A 136 -15.08 18.58 11.77
CA LEU A 136 -15.18 19.99 12.12
C LEU A 136 -14.75 20.86 10.94
N ARG A 137 -15.49 21.94 10.71
CA ARG A 137 -15.04 23.06 9.88
C ARG A 137 -14.70 24.22 10.80
N VAL A 138 -13.43 24.59 10.84
CA VAL A 138 -12.92 25.58 11.80
C VAL A 138 -12.22 26.70 11.04
N GLN A 139 -12.57 27.95 11.34
CA GLN A 139 -11.98 29.13 10.73
C GLN A 139 -11.03 29.84 11.69
N ALA A 140 -9.80 30.09 11.27
CA ALA A 140 -8.92 31.03 11.97
C ALA A 140 -9.39 32.47 11.74
N ARG A 141 -9.59 33.22 12.82
CA ARG A 141 -10.18 34.57 12.76
C ARG A 141 -9.18 35.66 12.39
N VAL A 142 -7.89 35.38 12.55
CA VAL A 142 -6.78 36.29 12.22
C VAL A 142 -5.82 35.61 11.25
N ALA A 143 -4.94 36.39 10.62
CA ALA A 143 -3.97 35.87 9.64
C ALA A 143 -2.78 35.16 10.32
N GLU A 144 -2.33 35.71 11.44
CA GLU A 144 -1.24 35.17 12.26
C GLU A 144 -1.69 35.10 13.72
N TRP A 145 -1.34 34.02 14.40
CA TRP A 145 -1.69 33.79 15.79
C TRP A 145 -0.64 32.98 16.54
N HIS A 146 -0.75 32.97 17.87
CA HIS A 146 0.10 32.19 18.74
C HIS A 146 -0.69 30.98 19.23
N THR A 147 -0.13 29.78 19.12
CA THR A 147 -0.80 28.55 19.58
C THR A 147 -0.37 28.24 21.02
N PRO A 148 -1.26 28.29 22.03
CA PRO A 148 -0.88 28.05 23.42
C PRO A 148 -0.72 26.58 23.81
N SER A 149 -0.99 25.63 22.92
CA SER A 149 -1.13 24.22 23.28
C SER A 149 0.19 23.52 23.62
N ALA A 150 0.17 22.78 24.73
CA ALA A 150 1.23 21.87 25.17
C ALA A 150 1.27 20.55 24.38
N LEU A 151 0.25 20.25 23.56
CA LEU A 151 0.23 19.07 22.70
C LEU A 151 1.04 19.34 21.44
N ALA A 152 2.10 18.55 21.24
CA ALA A 152 2.92 18.63 20.05
C ALA A 152 2.12 18.16 18.82
N ILE A 153 1.87 19.07 17.87
CA ILE A 153 1.34 18.72 16.56
C ILE A 153 2.30 17.72 15.92
N GLN A 154 1.76 16.55 15.59
CA GLN A 154 2.51 15.51 14.92
C GLN A 154 2.35 15.72 13.43
N ARG A 155 3.48 15.88 12.76
CA ARG A 155 3.52 15.93 11.30
C ARG A 155 3.70 14.52 10.80
N SER A 156 3.04 14.19 9.69
CA SER A 156 3.46 13.04 8.88
C SER A 156 4.94 13.29 8.55
N THR A 157 5.82 12.53 9.18
CA THR A 157 7.27 12.78 9.15
C THR A 157 7.76 12.73 7.70
N THR A 158 8.79 13.51 7.41
CA THR A 158 9.45 13.47 6.09
C THR A 158 10.15 12.13 5.83
N GLY A 159 10.40 11.34 6.89
CA GLY A 159 10.82 9.95 6.77
C GLY A 159 9.62 9.03 6.93
N ARG A 160 9.29 8.29 5.87
CA ARG A 160 8.35 7.17 5.93
C ARG A 160 9.09 5.92 6.35
N SER A 161 8.46 5.02 7.09
CA SER A 161 9.08 3.74 7.43
C SER A 161 8.23 2.55 7.01
N VAL A 162 8.93 1.47 6.66
CA VAL A 162 8.33 0.20 6.23
C VAL A 162 8.92 -0.96 7.01
N VAL A 163 8.08 -1.92 7.38
CA VAL A 163 8.52 -3.24 7.83
C VAL A 163 8.20 -4.28 6.75
N ILE A 164 9.17 -5.09 6.37
CA ILE A 164 9.03 -6.12 5.34
C ILE A 164 9.32 -7.48 5.98
N THR A 165 8.29 -8.33 6.11
CA THR A 165 8.50 -9.72 6.57
C THR A 165 9.01 -10.58 5.42
N GLY A 166 9.89 -11.55 5.72
CA GLY A 166 10.57 -12.31 4.66
C GLY A 166 11.44 -11.41 3.79
N GLY A 167 11.96 -10.33 4.37
CA GLY A 167 12.62 -9.26 3.64
C GLY A 167 13.98 -9.66 3.04
N SER A 168 14.59 -10.76 3.50
CA SER A 168 15.82 -11.30 2.89
C SER A 168 15.54 -12.21 1.68
N GLY A 169 14.27 -12.58 1.44
CA GLY A 169 13.84 -13.26 0.22
C GLY A 169 13.89 -12.35 -1.01
N GLU A 170 13.85 -12.92 -2.21
CA GLU A 170 14.08 -12.15 -3.45
C GLU A 170 13.05 -11.05 -3.71
N ILE A 171 11.76 -11.32 -3.48
CA ILE A 171 10.69 -10.31 -3.58
C ILE A 171 10.86 -9.26 -2.47
N GLY A 172 11.08 -9.70 -1.23
CA GLY A 172 11.30 -8.81 -0.07
C GLY A 172 12.47 -7.85 -0.29
N ARG A 173 13.61 -8.35 -0.81
CA ARG A 173 14.80 -7.57 -1.17
C ARG A 173 14.50 -6.55 -2.26
N ALA A 174 13.78 -6.93 -3.30
CA ALA A 174 13.41 -6.03 -4.39
C ALA A 174 12.51 -4.88 -3.90
N ILE A 175 11.57 -5.19 -3.00
CA ILE A 175 10.71 -4.19 -2.35
C ILE A 175 11.53 -3.27 -1.44
N ALA A 176 12.39 -3.84 -0.59
CA ALA A 176 13.27 -3.10 0.30
C ALA A 176 14.16 -2.11 -0.47
N TRP A 177 14.79 -2.58 -1.55
CA TRP A 177 15.63 -1.77 -2.42
C TRP A 177 14.86 -0.62 -3.07
N SER A 178 13.67 -0.90 -3.59
CA SER A 178 12.85 0.09 -4.28
C SER A 178 12.35 1.18 -3.33
N LEU A 179 11.91 0.80 -2.12
CA LEU A 179 11.48 1.76 -1.08
C LEU A 179 12.66 2.54 -0.50
N ALA A 180 13.82 1.91 -0.31
CA ALA A 180 15.02 2.59 0.17
C ALA A 180 15.49 3.70 -0.78
N LYS A 181 15.37 3.48 -2.10
CA LYS A 181 15.65 4.50 -3.12
C LYS A 181 14.71 5.70 -3.06
N GLU A 182 13.50 5.53 -2.54
CA GLU A 182 12.55 6.62 -2.27
C GLU A 182 12.77 7.28 -0.90
N GLY A 183 13.82 6.91 -0.17
CA GLY A 183 14.16 7.49 1.14
C GLY A 183 13.37 6.92 2.31
N TRP A 184 12.72 5.76 2.15
CA TRP A 184 12.05 5.08 3.27
C TRP A 184 13.07 4.50 4.24
N GLN A 185 12.76 4.57 5.54
CA GLN A 185 13.45 3.81 6.57
C GLN A 185 12.99 2.36 6.52
N ILE A 186 13.95 1.42 6.43
CA ILE A 186 13.65 0.02 6.16
C ILE A 186 13.86 -0.82 7.41
N PHE A 187 12.83 -1.57 7.79
CA PHE A 187 12.90 -2.60 8.81
C PHE A 187 12.71 -3.96 8.12
N ILE A 188 13.73 -4.79 8.17
CA ILE A 188 13.71 -6.12 7.56
C ILE A 188 13.44 -7.15 8.64
N HIS A 189 12.34 -7.89 8.48
CA HIS A 189 12.08 -9.07 9.28
C HIS A 189 12.44 -10.33 8.49
N ASP A 190 13.13 -11.27 9.14
CA ASP A 190 13.34 -12.62 8.65
C ASP A 190 13.65 -13.58 9.81
N ARG A 191 13.79 -14.87 9.50
CA ARG A 191 14.20 -15.90 10.46
C ARG A 191 15.71 -16.09 10.43
N GLY A 192 16.38 -15.72 11.52
CA GLY A 192 17.79 -15.99 11.76
C GLY A 192 18.77 -15.14 10.94
N VAL A 193 20.06 -15.49 11.04
CA VAL A 193 21.16 -14.92 10.25
C VAL A 193 21.25 -15.65 8.91
N SER A 194 21.40 -14.92 7.81
CA SER A 194 21.63 -15.51 6.48
C SER A 194 22.56 -14.62 5.64
N ALA A 195 23.27 -15.24 4.69
CA ALA A 195 24.10 -14.51 3.74
C ALA A 195 23.28 -13.49 2.91
N ASN A 196 22.03 -13.84 2.55
CA ASN A 196 21.13 -12.94 1.82
C ASN A 196 20.75 -11.70 2.64
N ARG A 197 20.53 -11.88 3.95
CA ARG A 197 20.27 -10.76 4.87
C ARG A 197 21.48 -9.84 4.93
N ASP A 198 22.66 -10.40 5.17
CA ASP A 198 23.89 -9.62 5.34
C ASP A 198 24.24 -8.87 4.05
N GLN A 199 24.07 -9.52 2.90
CA GLN A 199 24.22 -8.89 1.59
C GLN A 199 23.21 -7.76 1.37
N LEU A 200 21.92 -7.96 1.72
CA LEU A 200 20.91 -6.91 1.60
C LEU A 200 21.26 -5.69 2.47
N ILE A 201 21.70 -5.91 3.72
CA ILE A 201 22.13 -4.82 4.61
C ILE A 201 23.31 -4.07 4.00
N ALA A 202 24.31 -4.79 3.48
CA ALA A 202 25.47 -4.18 2.82
C ALA A 202 25.07 -3.37 1.59
N ASP A 203 24.20 -3.91 0.74
CA ASP A 203 23.74 -3.23 -0.48
C ASP A 203 22.94 -1.96 -0.16
N LEU A 204 22.02 -2.03 0.80
CA LEU A 204 21.22 -0.87 1.24
C LEU A 204 22.08 0.20 1.94
N SER A 205 23.13 -0.23 2.66
CA SER A 205 24.08 0.71 3.29
C SER A 205 24.84 1.53 2.25
N ARG A 206 25.12 0.99 1.06
CA ARG A 206 25.81 1.72 -0.04
C ARG A 206 25.00 2.91 -0.56
N ILE A 207 23.68 2.92 -0.36
CA ILE A 207 22.80 4.04 -0.73
C ILE A 207 22.40 4.89 0.49
N ASN A 208 23.13 4.76 1.60
CA ASN A 208 22.86 5.44 2.88
C ASN A 208 21.46 5.18 3.46
N ALA A 209 20.82 4.06 3.09
CA ALA A 209 19.54 3.70 3.66
C ALA A 209 19.74 3.14 5.08
N GLN A 210 18.94 3.63 6.02
CA GLN A 210 18.93 3.09 7.38
C GLN A 210 18.13 1.79 7.40
N VAL A 211 18.80 0.69 7.74
CA VAL A 211 18.20 -0.64 7.82
C VAL A 211 18.31 -1.18 9.24
N ARG A 212 17.19 -1.67 9.79
CA ARG A 212 17.17 -2.41 11.05
C ARG A 212 16.63 -3.82 10.82
N PHE A 213 17.24 -4.81 11.44
CA PHE A 213 16.83 -6.20 11.29
C PHE A 213 16.04 -6.68 12.52
N ILE A 214 14.96 -7.42 12.28
CA ILE A 214 14.10 -8.03 13.28
C ILE A 214 14.14 -9.55 13.06
N ASP A 215 14.88 -10.24 13.92
CA ASP A 215 14.93 -11.71 13.91
C ASP A 215 13.71 -12.30 14.62
N ALA A 216 12.82 -12.96 13.90
CA ALA A 216 11.71 -13.69 14.50
C ALA A 216 11.22 -14.84 13.61
N ASP A 217 11.01 -16.01 14.21
CA ASP A 217 10.44 -17.15 13.49
C ASP A 217 8.90 -17.14 13.56
N LEU A 218 8.26 -16.84 12.43
CA LEU A 218 6.80 -16.72 12.35
C LEU A 218 6.05 -18.06 12.37
N THR A 219 6.76 -19.20 12.30
CA THR A 219 6.13 -20.53 12.44
C THR A 219 5.60 -20.80 13.84
N ASN A 220 6.13 -20.11 14.86
CA ASN A 220 5.73 -20.28 16.27
C ASN A 220 5.21 -18.99 16.91
N ALA A 221 4.38 -19.14 17.96
CA ALA A 221 3.71 -18.02 18.62
C ALA A 221 4.68 -16.99 19.20
N LYS A 222 5.79 -17.43 19.79
CA LYS A 222 6.78 -16.53 20.41
C LYS A 222 7.43 -15.60 19.39
N GLY A 223 7.73 -16.09 18.19
CA GLY A 223 8.27 -15.24 17.12
C GLY A 223 7.24 -14.23 16.60
N ARG A 224 5.97 -14.64 16.46
CA ARG A 224 4.90 -13.72 16.04
C ARG A 224 4.63 -12.62 17.08
N GLU A 225 4.57 -12.98 18.37
CA GLU A 225 4.45 -12.03 19.47
C GLU A 225 5.64 -11.05 19.53
N LYS A 226 6.86 -11.57 19.33
CA LYS A 226 8.07 -10.73 19.24
C LYS A 226 7.95 -9.71 18.11
N LEU A 227 7.56 -10.14 16.89
CA LEU A 227 7.39 -9.22 15.77
C LEU A 227 6.32 -8.17 16.07
N ALA A 228 5.14 -8.57 16.56
CA ALA A 228 4.05 -7.66 16.94
C ALA A 228 4.51 -6.61 17.96
N THR A 229 5.32 -7.01 18.95
CA THR A 229 5.88 -6.12 19.97
C THR A 229 6.92 -5.16 19.40
N GLU A 230 7.72 -5.57 18.42
CA GLU A 230 8.68 -4.68 17.77
C GLU A 230 7.97 -3.67 16.86
N LEU A 231 6.91 -4.07 16.15
CA LEU A 231 6.12 -3.18 15.30
C LEU A 231 5.54 -1.98 16.06
N SER A 232 5.04 -2.19 17.29
CA SER A 232 4.45 -1.12 18.11
C SER A 232 5.48 -0.09 18.60
N LYS A 233 6.77 -0.43 18.59
CA LYS A 233 7.88 0.46 18.99
C LYS A 233 8.43 1.29 17.84
N ILE A 234 8.07 0.98 16.58
CA ILE A 234 8.61 1.68 15.42
C ILE A 234 7.91 3.03 15.29
N PRO A 235 8.64 4.16 15.48
CA PRO A 235 8.06 5.47 15.31
C PRO A 235 7.69 5.68 13.83
N ALA A 236 6.52 6.26 13.58
CA ALA A 236 6.06 6.59 12.24
C ALA A 236 6.07 5.39 11.24
N LEU A 237 5.65 4.20 11.69
CA LEU A 237 5.43 3.05 10.80
C LEU A 237 4.32 3.35 9.79
N ASP A 238 4.63 3.50 8.51
CA ASP A 238 3.62 3.83 7.49
C ASP A 238 3.13 2.62 6.72
N LEU A 239 4.00 1.62 6.57
CA LEU A 239 3.76 0.47 5.72
C LEU A 239 4.25 -0.82 6.41
N VAL A 240 3.42 -1.86 6.38
CA VAL A 240 3.89 -3.22 6.60
C VAL A 240 3.68 -4.01 5.32
N VAL A 241 4.73 -4.64 4.81
CA VAL A 241 4.67 -5.58 3.69
C VAL A 241 4.87 -6.98 4.24
N HIS A 242 3.81 -7.78 4.22
CA HIS A 242 3.88 -9.18 4.57
C HIS A 242 4.26 -10.00 3.33
N ALA A 243 5.57 -10.23 3.13
CA ALA A 243 6.10 -11.05 2.04
C ALA A 243 6.61 -12.43 2.52
N ALA A 244 6.72 -12.65 3.83
CA ALA A 244 7.07 -13.94 4.40
C ALA A 244 6.08 -15.02 3.97
N SER A 245 6.60 -16.15 3.47
CA SER A 245 5.79 -17.31 3.13
C SER A 245 6.69 -18.56 3.10
N PRO A 246 6.26 -19.68 3.70
CA PRO A 246 6.90 -20.98 3.50
C PRO A 246 6.77 -21.45 2.05
N GLY A 247 7.61 -22.42 1.67
CA GLY A 247 7.52 -23.15 0.39
C GLY A 247 6.13 -23.74 0.12
N VAL A 248 5.77 -23.95 -1.15
CA VAL A 248 4.50 -24.60 -1.52
C VAL A 248 4.32 -25.95 -0.82
N THR A 249 5.41 -26.70 -0.66
CA THR A 249 5.43 -28.05 -0.08
C THR A 249 5.61 -28.06 1.44
N ALA A 250 5.58 -26.89 2.10
CA ALA A 250 5.66 -26.83 3.55
C ALA A 250 4.44 -27.46 4.22
N SER A 251 4.54 -27.74 5.52
CA SER A 251 3.41 -28.26 6.30
C SER A 251 2.25 -27.27 6.29
N VAL A 252 1.02 -27.80 6.40
CA VAL A 252 -0.19 -26.98 6.50
C VAL A 252 -0.11 -26.04 7.70
N GLU A 253 0.44 -26.52 8.80
CA GLU A 253 0.63 -25.77 10.05
C GLU A 253 1.54 -24.55 9.82
N ASP A 254 2.68 -24.72 9.14
CA ASP A 254 3.59 -23.61 8.85
C ASP A 254 2.96 -22.62 7.86
N LEU A 255 2.28 -23.12 6.83
CA LEU A 255 1.59 -22.29 5.84
C LEU A 255 0.53 -21.40 6.49
N ILE A 256 -0.31 -21.96 7.38
CA ILE A 256 -1.32 -21.20 8.13
C ILE A 256 -0.66 -20.27 9.15
N SER A 257 0.36 -20.75 9.87
CA SER A 257 1.05 -20.00 10.92
C SER A 257 1.66 -18.71 10.37
N VAL A 258 2.37 -18.80 9.25
CA VAL A 258 3.04 -17.64 8.64
C VAL A 258 2.07 -16.77 7.84
N ASN A 259 1.34 -17.33 6.87
CA ASN A 259 0.54 -16.50 5.95
C ASN A 259 -0.72 -15.91 6.63
N PHE A 260 -1.29 -16.59 7.63
CA PHE A 260 -2.54 -16.16 8.27
C PHE A 260 -2.34 -15.70 9.70
N SER A 261 -1.83 -16.56 10.60
CA SER A 261 -1.74 -16.21 12.03
C SER A 261 -0.80 -15.03 12.27
N ALA A 262 0.38 -15.03 11.66
CA ALA A 262 1.31 -13.91 11.76
C ALA A 262 0.73 -12.63 11.14
N LEU A 263 0.09 -12.72 9.97
CA LEU A 263 -0.56 -11.55 9.36
C LEU A 263 -1.66 -10.97 10.25
N LYS A 264 -2.48 -11.82 10.89
CA LYS A 264 -3.52 -11.40 11.83
C LYS A 264 -2.94 -10.68 13.04
N GLU A 265 -1.88 -11.22 13.63
CA GLU A 265 -1.20 -10.62 14.78
C GLU A 265 -0.52 -9.30 14.40
N ILE A 266 0.10 -9.22 13.22
CA ILE A 266 0.65 -7.98 12.64
C ILE A 266 -0.45 -6.93 12.50
N ILE A 267 -1.58 -7.27 11.87
CA ILE A 267 -2.72 -6.34 11.68
C ILE A 267 -3.23 -5.86 13.04
N SER A 268 -3.40 -6.76 14.01
CA SER A 268 -3.84 -6.41 15.35
C SER A 268 -2.89 -5.45 16.06
N ALA A 269 -1.58 -5.60 15.85
CA ALA A 269 -0.55 -4.74 16.47
C ALA A 269 -0.50 -3.34 15.85
N VAL A 270 -0.65 -3.22 14.52
CA VAL A 270 -0.47 -1.93 13.83
C VAL A 270 -1.75 -1.12 13.66
N THR A 271 -2.92 -1.77 13.66
CA THR A 271 -4.20 -1.06 13.43
C THR A 271 -4.49 0.07 14.43
N PRO A 272 -4.29 -0.07 15.76
CA PRO A 272 -4.53 1.03 16.69
C PRO A 272 -3.63 2.24 16.39
N VAL A 273 -2.37 1.97 16.05
CA VAL A 273 -1.37 3.00 15.71
C VAL A 273 -1.70 3.68 14.38
N PHE A 274 -2.18 2.92 13.39
CA PHE A 274 -2.58 3.47 12.10
C PHE A 274 -3.86 4.31 12.22
N LEU A 275 -4.83 3.87 13.03
CA LEU A 275 -6.07 4.61 13.29
C LEU A 275 -5.80 5.90 14.09
N SER A 276 -4.93 5.87 15.09
CA SER A 276 -4.59 7.09 15.86
C SER A 276 -3.90 8.16 15.01
N ARG A 277 -3.29 7.75 13.89
CA ARG A 277 -2.68 8.63 12.87
C ARG A 277 -3.62 8.93 11.70
N GLN A 278 -4.72 8.16 11.60
CA GLN A 278 -5.62 8.07 10.45
C GLN A 278 -4.84 7.89 9.13
N SER A 279 -3.78 7.08 9.18
CA SER A 279 -2.89 6.80 8.05
C SER A 279 -2.07 5.55 8.31
N GLY A 280 -2.08 4.62 7.36
CA GLY A 280 -1.21 3.45 7.35
C GLY A 280 -1.63 2.46 6.29
N THR A 281 -0.74 1.53 5.92
CA THR A 281 -1.05 0.49 4.94
C THR A 281 -0.44 -0.84 5.36
N VAL A 282 -1.23 -1.91 5.27
CA VAL A 282 -0.72 -3.29 5.32
C VAL A 282 -0.86 -3.88 3.93
N ALA A 283 0.25 -4.23 3.30
CA ALA A 283 0.30 -4.90 2.01
C ALA A 283 0.67 -6.38 2.19
N PHE A 284 -0.08 -7.26 1.56
CA PHE A 284 0.19 -8.70 1.56
C PHE A 284 0.67 -9.15 0.18
N ILE A 285 1.79 -9.87 0.12
CA ILE A 285 2.23 -10.55 -1.09
C ILE A 285 1.57 -11.94 -1.12
N GLY A 286 0.47 -12.01 -1.84
CA GLY A 286 -0.30 -13.22 -2.06
C GLY A 286 0.22 -14.05 -3.23
N SER A 287 -0.69 -14.68 -3.94
CA SER A 287 -0.40 -15.51 -5.11
C SER A 287 -1.62 -15.50 -6.02
N LYS A 288 -1.41 -15.44 -7.33
CA LYS A 288 -2.48 -15.65 -8.32
C LYS A 288 -3.04 -17.09 -8.30
N SER A 289 -2.30 -18.05 -7.73
CA SER A 289 -2.75 -19.45 -7.59
C SER A 289 -4.04 -19.63 -6.79
N ILE A 290 -4.53 -18.58 -6.12
CA ILE A 290 -5.83 -18.58 -5.46
C ILE A 290 -7.00 -18.51 -6.45
N GLU A 291 -6.79 -18.01 -7.68
CA GLU A 291 -7.81 -17.98 -8.73
C GLU A 291 -7.98 -19.35 -9.38
N VAL A 292 -6.87 -20.06 -9.57
CA VAL A 292 -6.83 -21.42 -10.11
C VAL A 292 -5.77 -22.21 -9.33
N SER A 293 -6.22 -23.09 -8.42
CA SER A 293 -5.30 -23.92 -7.65
C SER A 293 -4.75 -25.03 -8.52
N LEU A 294 -3.42 -25.13 -8.58
CA LEU A 294 -2.74 -26.25 -9.22
C LEU A 294 -2.79 -27.50 -8.33
N PRO A 295 -2.77 -28.72 -8.90
CA PRO A 295 -2.67 -29.95 -8.12
C PRO A 295 -1.44 -29.94 -7.21
N GLY A 296 -1.62 -30.29 -5.93
CA GLY A 296 -0.57 -30.29 -4.91
C GLY A 296 -0.28 -28.94 -4.25
N TRP A 297 -0.97 -27.87 -4.66
CA TRP A 297 -0.84 -26.52 -4.10
C TRP A 297 -2.02 -26.14 -3.20
N GLU A 298 -2.93 -27.07 -2.89
CA GLU A 298 -4.21 -26.79 -2.27
C GLU A 298 -4.04 -26.15 -0.88
N ALA A 299 -3.11 -26.67 -0.07
CA ALA A 299 -2.78 -26.12 1.24
C ALA A 299 -2.18 -24.70 1.14
N TYR A 300 -1.25 -24.51 0.20
CA TYR A 300 -0.61 -23.22 -0.04
C TYR A 300 -1.61 -22.16 -0.52
N SER A 301 -2.37 -22.49 -1.58
CA SER A 301 -3.41 -21.62 -2.13
C SER A 301 -4.52 -21.34 -1.11
N GLY A 302 -4.88 -22.34 -0.28
CA GLY A 302 -5.80 -22.17 0.84
C GLY A 302 -5.30 -21.15 1.86
N ALA A 303 -4.06 -21.30 2.33
CA ALA A 303 -3.47 -20.36 3.30
C ALA A 303 -3.33 -18.93 2.72
N LYS A 304 -2.91 -18.80 1.45
CA LYS A 304 -2.88 -17.49 0.76
C LYS A 304 -4.26 -16.88 0.60
N SER A 305 -5.29 -17.69 0.34
CA SER A 305 -6.68 -17.23 0.25
C SER A 305 -7.22 -16.72 1.60
N MET A 306 -6.88 -17.38 2.70
CA MET A 306 -7.24 -16.91 4.05
C MET A 306 -6.64 -15.52 4.32
N ALA A 307 -5.38 -15.31 3.96
CA ALA A 307 -4.68 -14.05 4.12
C ALA A 307 -5.28 -12.92 3.28
N VAL A 308 -5.65 -13.19 2.01
CA VAL A 308 -6.34 -12.22 1.14
C VAL A 308 -7.66 -11.75 1.75
N ASN A 309 -8.45 -12.68 2.30
CA ASN A 309 -9.71 -12.34 2.96
C ASN A 309 -9.50 -11.50 4.23
N LEU A 310 -8.45 -11.79 4.99
CA LEU A 310 -8.10 -11.02 6.18
C LEU A 310 -7.77 -9.56 5.82
N ILE A 311 -6.98 -9.34 4.76
CA ILE A 311 -6.67 -8.00 4.25
C ILE A 311 -7.92 -7.28 3.74
N ASN A 312 -8.80 -7.97 3.00
CA ASN A 312 -10.06 -7.39 2.54
C ASN A 312 -10.97 -6.98 3.70
N GLY A 313 -11.02 -7.78 4.76
CA GLY A 313 -11.77 -7.45 5.97
C GLY A 313 -11.22 -6.19 6.66
N MET A 314 -9.89 -6.10 6.82
CA MET A 314 -9.22 -4.92 7.36
C MET A 314 -9.52 -3.67 6.52
N ASP A 315 -9.32 -3.75 5.20
CA ASP A 315 -9.52 -2.63 4.29
C ASP A 315 -10.98 -2.14 4.29
N ARG A 316 -11.95 -3.06 4.23
CA ARG A 316 -13.38 -2.73 4.34
C ARG A 316 -13.71 -2.02 5.65
N SER A 317 -13.05 -2.41 6.75
CA SER A 317 -13.32 -1.88 8.07
C SER A 317 -12.69 -0.51 8.28
N PHE A 318 -11.52 -0.25 7.68
CA PHE A 318 -10.67 0.88 8.06
C PHE A 318 -10.21 1.82 6.93
N SER A 319 -10.45 1.49 5.66
CA SER A 319 -10.08 2.34 4.51
C SER A 319 -10.70 3.73 4.60
N ASN A 320 -11.97 3.79 5.01
CA ASN A 320 -12.69 5.03 5.27
C ASN A 320 -12.09 5.87 6.40
N TYR A 321 -11.17 5.35 7.21
CA TYR A 321 -10.46 6.05 8.29
C TYR A 321 -8.97 6.24 7.96
N GLY A 322 -8.58 6.10 6.69
CA GLY A 322 -7.21 6.32 6.21
C GLY A 322 -6.26 5.12 6.36
N VAL A 323 -6.76 3.97 6.80
CA VAL A 323 -5.97 2.75 7.01
C VAL A 323 -6.31 1.72 5.94
N ARG A 324 -5.36 1.37 5.08
CA ARG A 324 -5.60 0.52 3.90
C ARG A 324 -5.05 -0.89 4.09
N GLY A 325 -5.73 -1.86 3.49
CA GLY A 325 -5.23 -3.22 3.33
C GLY A 325 -5.08 -3.57 1.85
N LEU A 326 -3.86 -3.81 1.37
CA LEU A 326 -3.58 -4.10 -0.04
C LEU A 326 -3.21 -5.57 -0.26
N ASN A 327 -3.79 -6.20 -1.27
CA ASN A 327 -3.37 -7.50 -1.77
C ASN A 327 -2.59 -7.33 -3.07
N ILE A 328 -1.36 -7.83 -3.11
CA ILE A 328 -0.55 -7.92 -4.31
C ILE A 328 -0.43 -9.41 -4.67
N LEU A 329 -1.02 -9.81 -5.79
CA LEU A 329 -1.17 -11.20 -6.21
C LEU A 329 -0.34 -11.43 -7.48
N PRO A 330 0.98 -11.66 -7.34
CA PRO A 330 1.79 -11.97 -8.50
C PRO A 330 1.47 -13.37 -9.05
N ASP A 331 1.55 -13.49 -10.37
CA ASP A 331 1.77 -14.75 -11.07
C ASP A 331 3.20 -15.27 -10.79
N MET A 332 3.63 -16.34 -11.46
CA MET A 332 4.92 -16.96 -11.21
C MET A 332 6.08 -15.96 -11.31
N VAL A 333 6.81 -15.80 -10.19
CA VAL A 333 7.97 -14.91 -10.08
C VAL A 333 9.26 -15.73 -10.12
N LEU A 334 10.20 -15.31 -10.96
CA LEU A 334 11.53 -15.90 -11.11
C LEU A 334 12.33 -15.76 -9.80
N THR A 335 12.24 -16.79 -8.97
CA THR A 335 12.84 -16.89 -7.64
C THR A 335 13.30 -18.32 -7.37
N GLU A 336 14.15 -18.57 -6.37
CA GLU A 336 14.52 -19.93 -5.94
C GLU A 336 13.28 -20.74 -5.54
N PHE A 337 12.28 -20.09 -4.94
CA PHE A 337 10.97 -20.71 -4.62
C PHE A 337 10.28 -21.31 -5.84
N SER A 338 10.35 -20.65 -6.99
CA SER A 338 9.69 -21.11 -8.24
C SER A 338 10.46 -22.19 -8.98
N LYS A 339 11.71 -22.49 -8.60
CA LYS A 339 12.68 -23.24 -9.41
C LYS A 339 12.18 -24.59 -9.91
N ASP A 340 11.52 -25.35 -9.04
CA ASP A 340 11.00 -26.69 -9.35
C ASP A 340 9.68 -26.66 -10.13
N PHE A 341 9.10 -25.47 -10.33
CA PHE A 341 7.81 -25.27 -10.99
C PHE A 341 7.92 -24.45 -12.27
N ARG A 342 9.15 -24.15 -12.72
CA ARG A 342 9.39 -23.40 -13.95
C ARG A 342 9.04 -24.27 -15.17
N GLY A 343 8.25 -23.72 -16.08
CA GLY A 343 8.06 -24.24 -17.43
C GLY A 343 8.49 -23.20 -18.46
N ASP A 344 8.08 -23.37 -19.72
CA ASP A 344 8.40 -22.45 -20.82
C ASP A 344 7.60 -21.12 -20.78
N GLN A 345 6.85 -20.88 -19.71
CA GLN A 345 6.02 -19.69 -19.57
C GLN A 345 6.83 -18.45 -19.16
N ALA A 346 6.37 -17.29 -19.63
CA ALA A 346 6.91 -16.01 -19.15
C ALA A 346 6.70 -15.87 -17.63
N MET A 347 7.70 -15.34 -16.94
CA MET A 347 7.69 -15.16 -15.49
C MET A 347 7.98 -13.70 -15.15
N LEU A 348 7.48 -13.28 -13.99
CA LEU A 348 7.76 -11.96 -13.42
C LEU A 348 9.14 -11.93 -12.79
N LEU A 349 9.79 -10.79 -12.84
CA LEU A 349 10.95 -10.48 -12.01
C LEU A 349 10.49 -9.96 -10.64
N PRO A 350 11.23 -10.23 -9.55
CA PRO A 350 10.95 -9.65 -8.24
C PRO A 350 10.80 -8.12 -8.25
N GLN A 351 11.53 -7.43 -9.13
CA GLN A 351 11.47 -5.98 -9.31
C GLN A 351 10.13 -5.51 -9.88
N GLU A 352 9.46 -6.31 -10.71
CA GLU A 352 8.14 -5.96 -11.26
C GLU A 352 7.08 -5.95 -10.14
N VAL A 353 7.17 -6.88 -9.19
CA VAL A 353 6.32 -6.89 -7.99
C VAL A 353 6.56 -5.65 -7.12
N ALA A 354 7.82 -5.25 -6.95
CA ALA A 354 8.17 -4.06 -6.19
C ALA A 354 7.68 -2.76 -6.85
N VAL A 355 7.81 -2.64 -8.16
CA VAL A 355 7.30 -1.49 -8.93
C VAL A 355 5.78 -1.41 -8.83
N ALA A 356 5.07 -2.52 -9.03
CA ALA A 356 3.62 -2.55 -8.91
C ALA A 356 3.14 -2.14 -7.51
N LEU A 357 3.79 -2.61 -6.45
CA LEU A 357 3.49 -2.17 -5.08
C LEU A 357 3.68 -0.65 -4.93
N LEU A 358 4.81 -0.09 -5.39
CA LEU A 358 5.07 1.35 -5.32
C LEU A 358 4.00 2.17 -6.06
N ASP A 359 3.61 1.73 -7.25
CA ASP A 359 2.59 2.43 -8.04
C ASP A 359 1.23 2.45 -7.32
N VAL A 360 0.84 1.36 -6.66
CA VAL A 360 -0.39 1.29 -5.85
C VAL A 360 -0.27 2.09 -4.54
N LEU A 361 0.92 2.26 -4.00
CA LEU A 361 1.14 3.12 -2.83
C LEU A 361 1.06 4.61 -3.19
N ARG A 362 1.50 4.98 -4.39
CA ARG A 362 1.41 6.36 -4.93
C ARG A 362 -0.02 6.71 -5.31
N ASP A 363 -0.76 5.76 -5.85
CA ASP A 363 -2.14 5.93 -6.25
C ASP A 363 -3.10 5.77 -5.05
N ARG A 364 -3.43 6.89 -4.41
CA ARG A 364 -4.33 6.93 -3.24
C ARG A 364 -5.80 7.03 -3.60
N GLU A 365 -6.15 7.30 -4.86
CA GLU A 365 -7.52 7.55 -5.29
C GLU A 365 -8.25 6.28 -5.73
N VAL A 366 -7.51 5.20 -6.01
CA VAL A 366 -8.13 3.94 -6.46
C VAL A 366 -8.74 3.16 -5.29
N SER A 367 -10.02 2.82 -5.47
CA SER A 367 -10.87 2.13 -4.49
C SER A 367 -10.62 0.61 -4.42
N GLU A 368 -9.90 0.06 -5.40
CA GLU A 368 -9.61 -1.37 -5.47
C GLU A 368 -8.34 -1.71 -4.72
N ASN A 369 -8.48 -2.55 -3.70
CA ASN A 369 -7.42 -2.89 -2.78
C ASN A 369 -6.60 -4.12 -3.20
N THR A 370 -6.95 -4.75 -4.33
CA THR A 370 -6.32 -5.99 -4.80
C THR A 370 -5.78 -5.79 -6.21
N VAL A 371 -4.52 -6.19 -6.41
CA VAL A 371 -3.76 -6.02 -7.65
C VAL A 371 -3.13 -7.35 -8.03
N ILE A 372 -3.49 -7.84 -9.20
CA ILE A 372 -2.95 -9.06 -9.81
C ILE A 372 -1.87 -8.64 -10.82
N ILE A 373 -0.71 -9.28 -10.75
CA ILE A 373 0.43 -8.97 -11.62
C ILE A 373 0.68 -10.21 -12.48
N GLU A 374 0.68 -10.02 -13.79
CA GLU A 374 1.01 -11.02 -14.80
C GLU A 374 2.16 -10.47 -15.67
N PRO A 375 2.95 -11.32 -16.34
CA PRO A 375 3.98 -10.84 -17.26
C PRO A 375 3.40 -9.87 -18.29
N GLY A 376 3.88 -8.62 -18.31
CA GLY A 376 3.42 -7.57 -19.22
C GLY A 376 2.02 -6.99 -18.93
N LYS A 377 1.35 -7.38 -17.83
CA LYS A 377 -0.02 -6.97 -17.53
C LYS A 377 -0.28 -6.82 -16.02
N ILE A 378 -0.83 -5.68 -15.63
CA ILE A 378 -1.31 -5.44 -14.26
C ILE A 378 -2.83 -5.32 -14.31
N VAL A 379 -3.52 -6.12 -13.48
CA VAL A 379 -4.98 -6.10 -13.35
C VAL A 379 -5.32 -5.64 -11.94
N ARG A 380 -6.23 -4.67 -11.82
CA ARG A 380 -6.82 -4.30 -10.53
C ARG A 380 -8.24 -4.87 -10.46
N GLY A 381 -8.62 -5.34 -9.28
CA GLY A 381 -9.95 -5.92 -9.07
C GLY A 381 -10.02 -6.83 -7.84
N ARG A 382 -11.24 -7.19 -7.44
CA ARG A 382 -11.47 -8.08 -6.28
C ARG A 382 -11.39 -9.55 -6.69
N VAL A 383 -10.75 -10.37 -5.85
CA VAL A 383 -10.72 -11.84 -6.00
C VAL A 383 -11.67 -12.49 -4.99
N GLY A 384 -12.32 -13.60 -5.39
CA GLY A 384 -13.20 -14.41 -4.54
C GLY A 384 -14.69 -14.06 -4.62
N PHE A 385 -15.47 -14.42 -3.60
CA PHE A 385 -16.95 -14.33 -3.57
C PHE A 385 -17.53 -12.91 -3.76
N HIS A 386 -16.69 -11.88 -3.72
CA HIS A 386 -17.08 -10.47 -3.89
C HIS A 386 -16.66 -9.88 -5.25
N ALA A 387 -16.24 -10.71 -6.21
CA ALA A 387 -15.82 -10.28 -7.54
C ALA A 387 -16.96 -9.68 -8.40
N THR A 388 -18.23 -9.92 -8.05
CA THR A 388 -19.38 -9.32 -8.73
C THR A 388 -19.60 -7.88 -8.28
N ALA A 389 -18.82 -6.94 -8.86
CA ALA A 389 -19.17 -5.52 -9.10
C ALA A 389 -18.00 -4.66 -9.62
N ALA A 390 -16.82 -5.22 -9.93
CA ALA A 390 -15.72 -4.46 -10.52
C ALA A 390 -15.65 -4.72 -12.03
N ALA A 391 -15.82 -3.67 -12.83
CA ALA A 391 -15.54 -3.73 -14.26
C ALA A 391 -14.05 -4.05 -14.46
N VAL A 392 -13.76 -5.18 -15.09
CA VAL A 392 -12.42 -5.50 -15.56
C VAL A 392 -12.00 -4.41 -16.55
N MET A 393 -11.23 -3.42 -16.11
CA MET A 393 -10.47 -2.58 -17.05
C MET A 393 -9.30 -3.42 -17.57
N ALA A 394 -9.61 -4.30 -18.53
CA ALA A 394 -8.59 -4.84 -19.40
C ALA A 394 -8.14 -3.71 -20.32
N VAL A 395 -6.87 -3.32 -20.24
CA VAL A 395 -6.22 -2.68 -21.39
C VAL A 395 -6.14 -3.75 -22.48
N LYS A 396 -7.07 -3.70 -23.44
CA LYS A 396 -7.11 -4.64 -24.56
C LYS A 396 -5.99 -4.30 -25.55
N VAL A 397 -5.10 -5.28 -25.78
CA VAL A 397 -4.41 -5.44 -27.06
C VAL A 397 -5.28 -6.38 -27.89
N SER A 398 -5.76 -5.92 -29.05
CA SER A 398 -6.65 -6.71 -29.89
C SER A 398 -5.90 -7.78 -30.68
N SER A 399 -6.32 -9.04 -30.58
CA SER A 399 -5.92 -10.11 -31.49
C SER A 399 -7.15 -10.66 -32.20
N GLY A 400 -7.26 -10.41 -33.51
CA GLY A 400 -8.24 -11.04 -34.40
C GLY A 400 -7.66 -12.30 -35.05
N ASN A 401 -8.47 -13.35 -35.13
CA ASN A 401 -8.13 -14.65 -35.74
C ASN A 401 -8.30 -14.60 -37.27
N VAL A 402 -7.22 -14.84 -38.04
CA VAL A 402 -7.30 -15.32 -39.44
C VAL A 402 -6.15 -16.31 -39.66
N GLY A 403 -6.48 -17.61 -39.61
CA GLY A 403 -5.52 -18.70 -39.73
C GLY A 403 -5.41 -19.22 -41.16
N ALA A 404 -4.16 -19.30 -41.64
CA ALA A 404 -3.61 -20.22 -42.65
C ALA A 404 -2.85 -19.53 -43.81
N SER A 405 -3.35 -18.45 -44.42
CA SER A 405 -2.57 -17.70 -45.45
C SER A 405 -1.47 -16.82 -44.84
N VAL A 406 -1.68 -16.39 -43.59
CA VAL A 406 -0.81 -15.49 -42.83
C VAL A 406 0.54 -16.13 -42.48
N LYS A 407 0.63 -17.46 -42.33
CA LYS A 407 1.84 -18.14 -41.88
C LYS A 407 2.99 -18.14 -42.91
N ALA A 408 2.69 -18.01 -44.20
CA ALA A 408 3.70 -17.97 -45.25
C ALA A 408 4.32 -16.56 -45.38
N GLU A 409 3.49 -15.51 -45.45
CA GLU A 409 3.94 -14.10 -45.44
C GLU A 409 4.67 -13.74 -44.14
N GLN A 410 4.24 -14.28 -43.00
CA GLN A 410 4.89 -14.06 -41.70
C GLN A 410 6.31 -14.63 -41.62
N LYS A 411 6.63 -15.66 -42.42
CA LYS A 411 7.95 -16.30 -42.41
C LYS A 411 8.94 -15.54 -43.30
N GLU A 412 8.49 -14.96 -44.41
CA GLU A 412 9.28 -14.07 -45.27
C GLU A 412 9.59 -12.72 -44.58
N LEU A 413 8.62 -12.16 -43.85
CA LEU A 413 8.81 -10.92 -43.11
C LEU A 413 9.82 -11.09 -41.97
N GLN A 414 9.73 -12.21 -41.23
CA GLN A 414 10.68 -12.53 -40.17
C GLN A 414 12.11 -12.68 -40.70
N GLY A 415 12.26 -13.32 -41.87
CA GLY A 415 13.56 -13.45 -42.55
C GLY A 415 14.14 -12.09 -42.98
N SER A 416 13.29 -11.14 -43.35
CA SER A 416 13.72 -9.79 -43.74
C SER A 416 14.21 -8.99 -42.52
N ILE A 417 13.51 -9.07 -41.38
CA ILE A 417 13.93 -8.38 -40.14
C ILE A 417 15.19 -9.03 -39.55
N ASP A 418 15.26 -10.36 -39.54
CA ASP A 418 16.45 -11.12 -39.13
C ASP A 418 17.68 -10.71 -39.95
N SER A 419 17.55 -10.58 -41.27
CA SER A 419 18.64 -10.13 -42.15
C SER A 419 19.11 -8.71 -41.81
N ILE A 420 18.19 -7.77 -41.58
CA ILE A 420 18.54 -6.38 -41.24
C ILE A 420 19.27 -6.33 -39.89
N VAL A 421 18.79 -7.09 -38.89
CA VAL A 421 19.40 -7.13 -37.56
C VAL A 421 20.80 -7.73 -37.63
N ARG A 422 20.99 -8.82 -38.39
CA ARG A 422 22.32 -9.42 -38.61
C ARG A 422 23.27 -8.46 -39.31
N GLU A 423 22.81 -7.73 -40.31
CA GLU A 423 23.62 -6.80 -41.08
C GLU A 423 24.06 -5.59 -40.25
N ILE A 424 23.12 -4.91 -39.59
CA ILE A 424 23.38 -3.68 -38.82
C ILE A 424 24.27 -3.97 -37.60
N LEU A 425 24.06 -5.11 -36.94
CA LEU A 425 24.82 -5.54 -35.76
C LEU A 425 26.06 -6.38 -36.11
N ARG A 426 26.28 -6.70 -37.40
CA ARG A 426 27.38 -7.55 -37.90
C ARG A 426 27.48 -8.90 -37.17
N LEU A 427 26.35 -9.56 -36.97
CA LEU A 427 26.27 -10.83 -36.24
C LEU A 427 26.75 -12.02 -37.09
N PRO A 428 27.39 -13.04 -36.48
CA PRO A 428 27.70 -14.30 -37.16
C PRO A 428 26.45 -14.96 -37.76
N ALA A 429 26.64 -15.72 -38.85
CA ALA A 429 25.55 -16.39 -39.56
C ALA A 429 24.81 -17.43 -38.70
N ASP A 430 25.49 -18.02 -37.71
CA ASP A 430 24.98 -19.02 -36.77
C ASP A 430 24.41 -18.41 -35.48
N TYR A 431 24.44 -17.08 -35.31
CA TYR A 431 23.91 -16.42 -34.12
C TYR A 431 22.38 -16.52 -34.07
N ASP A 432 21.82 -16.89 -32.91
CA ASP A 432 20.36 -16.91 -32.70
C ASP A 432 19.84 -15.51 -32.40
N VAL A 433 19.26 -14.87 -33.42
CA VAL A 433 18.70 -13.52 -33.33
C VAL A 433 17.40 -13.50 -32.53
N GLY A 434 16.73 -14.64 -32.33
CA GLY A 434 15.49 -14.72 -31.55
C GLY A 434 15.64 -14.24 -30.11
N ASN A 435 16.84 -14.41 -29.54
CA ASN A 435 17.20 -13.98 -28.19
C ASN A 435 17.94 -12.63 -28.15
N ALA A 436 18.02 -11.91 -29.27
CA ALA A 436 18.80 -10.69 -29.35
C ALA A 436 18.11 -9.53 -28.61
N ALA A 437 18.89 -8.76 -27.84
CA ALA A 437 18.39 -7.64 -27.04
C ALA A 437 19.43 -6.54 -26.82
N LEU A 438 18.94 -5.30 -26.64
CA LEU A 438 19.72 -4.10 -26.35
C LEU A 438 20.53 -4.29 -25.06
N GLY A 439 21.86 -4.11 -25.14
CA GLY A 439 22.78 -4.28 -24.02
C GLY A 439 23.12 -5.74 -23.68
N VAL A 440 22.59 -6.71 -24.43
CA VAL A 440 22.87 -8.15 -24.28
C VAL A 440 23.55 -8.71 -25.53
N THR A 441 23.08 -8.33 -26.72
CA THR A 441 23.64 -8.76 -28.00
C THR A 441 24.90 -7.96 -28.34
N PRO A 442 26.00 -8.62 -28.76
CA PRO A 442 27.21 -7.93 -29.19
C PRO A 442 26.92 -6.90 -30.29
N GLY A 443 27.38 -5.65 -30.09
CA GLY A 443 27.16 -4.56 -31.05
C GLY A 443 25.79 -3.88 -30.95
N TRP A 444 24.88 -4.36 -30.10
CA TRP A 444 23.57 -3.73 -29.89
C TRP A 444 23.59 -2.80 -28.66
N ASP A 445 24.06 -1.57 -28.89
CA ASP A 445 24.02 -0.45 -27.93
C ASP A 445 22.95 0.59 -28.29
N SER A 446 22.82 1.66 -27.50
CA SER A 446 21.81 2.70 -27.71
C SER A 446 21.92 3.43 -29.05
N LEU A 447 23.12 3.54 -29.63
CA LEU A 447 23.35 4.23 -30.90
C LEU A 447 23.02 3.30 -32.07
N LYS A 448 23.50 2.05 -32.01
CA LYS A 448 23.16 1.01 -32.97
C LYS A 448 21.68 0.64 -32.95
N HIS A 449 21.02 0.82 -31.81
CA HIS A 449 19.58 0.64 -31.70
C HIS A 449 18.78 1.64 -32.55
N LEU A 450 19.17 2.92 -32.56
CA LEU A 450 18.52 3.93 -33.41
C LEU A 450 18.78 3.67 -34.89
N GLU A 451 20.01 3.30 -35.25
CA GLU A 451 20.36 2.92 -36.64
C GLU A 451 19.55 1.71 -37.11
N LEU A 452 19.38 0.70 -36.24
CA LEU A 452 18.57 -0.48 -36.51
C LEU A 452 17.10 -0.11 -36.73
N LEU A 453 16.52 0.74 -35.88
CA LEU A 453 15.14 1.19 -36.02
C LEU A 453 14.91 1.93 -37.34
N LEU A 454 15.81 2.86 -37.72
CA LEU A 454 15.72 3.62 -38.97
C LEU A 454 15.88 2.71 -40.21
N ALA A 455 16.77 1.72 -40.16
CA ALA A 455 16.95 0.75 -41.23
C ALA A 455 15.68 -0.10 -41.45
N ILE A 456 15.03 -0.51 -40.36
CA ILE A 456 13.77 -1.25 -40.39
C ILE A 456 12.64 -0.38 -40.94
N GLU A 457 12.50 0.88 -40.49
CA GLU A 457 11.52 1.83 -41.04
C GLU A 457 11.67 2.02 -42.55
N SER A 458 12.91 2.22 -43.02
CA SER A 458 13.20 2.42 -44.44
C SER A 458 12.93 1.16 -45.27
N SER A 459 13.29 -0.02 -44.76
CA SER A 459 13.16 -1.29 -45.50
C SER A 459 11.70 -1.75 -45.58
N LEU A 460 10.95 -1.60 -44.48
CA LEU A 460 9.57 -2.07 -44.37
C LEU A 460 8.52 -0.98 -44.66
N LYS A 461 8.95 0.26 -44.91
CA LYS A 461 8.07 1.43 -45.12
C LYS A 461 7.09 1.65 -43.96
N ILE A 462 7.55 1.46 -42.74
CA ILE A 462 6.77 1.70 -41.50
C ILE A 462 7.35 2.87 -40.72
N HIS A 463 6.58 3.40 -39.76
CA HIS A 463 7.06 4.44 -38.84
C HIS A 463 6.77 4.08 -37.36
N PHE A 464 7.78 4.20 -36.52
CA PHE A 464 7.70 4.03 -35.08
C PHE A 464 7.44 5.38 -34.40
N ALA A 465 6.47 5.43 -33.50
CA ALA A 465 6.28 6.58 -32.63
C ALA A 465 7.39 6.62 -31.55
N SER A 466 7.71 7.81 -31.06
CA SER A 466 8.76 7.99 -30.03
C SER A 466 8.50 7.19 -28.74
N SER A 467 7.23 6.96 -28.40
CA SER A 467 6.82 6.12 -27.27
C SER A 467 7.05 4.62 -27.49
N GLU A 468 7.03 4.16 -28.76
CA GLU A 468 7.26 2.76 -29.12
C GLU A 468 8.75 2.44 -29.13
N MET A 469 9.58 3.35 -29.66
CA MET A 469 11.04 3.18 -29.75
C MET A 469 11.68 2.90 -28.37
N ALA A 470 11.17 3.52 -27.30
CA ALA A 470 11.69 3.32 -25.94
C ALA A 470 11.45 1.91 -25.37
N LEU A 471 10.49 1.16 -25.95
CA LEU A 471 10.06 -0.16 -25.49
C LEU A 471 10.67 -1.30 -26.32
N LEU A 472 11.21 -1.01 -27.51
CA LEU A 472 11.74 -2.00 -28.46
C LEU A 472 13.14 -2.52 -28.10
N LYS A 473 13.30 -3.09 -26.92
CA LYS A 473 14.63 -3.52 -26.43
C LYS A 473 15.00 -4.96 -26.79
N ARG A 474 14.09 -5.73 -27.40
CA ARG A 474 14.32 -7.12 -27.82
C ARG A 474 13.92 -7.33 -29.27
N PHE A 475 14.55 -8.30 -29.93
CA PHE A 475 14.19 -8.70 -31.30
C PHE A 475 12.74 -9.16 -31.39
N SER A 476 12.24 -9.89 -30.39
CA SER A 476 10.85 -10.31 -30.32
C SER A 476 9.86 -9.14 -30.37
N ASP A 477 10.21 -8.03 -29.71
CA ASP A 477 9.36 -6.85 -29.62
C ASP A 477 9.38 -6.06 -30.94
N LEU A 478 10.57 -5.98 -31.57
CA LEU A 478 10.76 -5.43 -32.90
C LEU A 478 9.97 -6.20 -33.96
N ASP A 479 10.12 -7.51 -34.00
CA ASP A 479 9.41 -8.39 -34.93
C ASP A 479 7.89 -8.29 -34.75
N ALA A 480 7.41 -8.35 -33.50
CA ALA A 480 5.98 -8.24 -33.18
C ALA A 480 5.39 -6.88 -33.60
N LEU A 481 6.08 -5.77 -33.33
CA LEU A 481 5.57 -4.44 -33.67
C LEU A 481 5.62 -4.17 -35.18
N CYS A 482 6.68 -4.60 -35.87
CA CYS A 482 6.76 -4.50 -37.33
C CYS A 482 5.60 -5.24 -38.01
N ARG A 483 5.30 -6.46 -37.54
CA ARG A 483 4.15 -7.25 -38.02
C ARG A 483 2.83 -6.52 -37.78
N SER A 484 2.65 -5.95 -36.60
CA SER A 484 1.44 -5.18 -36.26
C SER A 484 1.24 -3.99 -37.21
N LYS A 485 2.30 -3.21 -37.46
CA LYS A 485 2.22 -2.02 -38.32
C LYS A 485 2.02 -2.33 -39.80
N ILE A 486 2.65 -3.37 -40.33
CA ILE A 486 2.44 -3.80 -41.72
C ILE A 486 0.99 -4.28 -41.93
N ASN A 487 0.46 -5.06 -40.98
CA ASN A 487 -0.91 -5.54 -41.05
C ASN A 487 -1.93 -4.39 -40.92
N ALA A 488 -1.63 -3.35 -40.14
CA ALA A 488 -2.45 -2.16 -40.03
C ALA A 488 -2.39 -1.27 -41.29
N GLY A 489 -1.25 -1.20 -41.98
CA GLY A 489 -1.10 -0.49 -43.25
C GLY A 489 -1.89 -1.13 -44.39
N LYS A 490 -1.86 -2.46 -44.51
CA LYS A 490 -2.63 -3.24 -45.51
C LYS A 490 -4.16 -3.20 -45.29
N ALA A 491 -4.62 -2.82 -44.10
CA ALA A 491 -6.06 -2.70 -43.78
C ALA A 491 -6.65 -1.32 -44.14
N ASN A 492 -5.80 -0.35 -44.50
CA ASN A 492 -6.16 1.03 -44.84
C ASN A 492 -5.91 1.38 -46.32
N GLU A 493 -5.40 0.44 -47.12
CA GLU A 493 -5.41 0.46 -48.60
C GLU A 493 -6.60 -0.35 -49.12
#